data_AF-A0A6P6XKI8-F1
#
_entry.id   AF-A0A6P6XKI8-F1
#
_cell.length_a   1.000
_cell.length_b   1.000
_cell.length_c   1.000
_cell.angle_alpha   90.00
_cell.angle_beta   90.00
_cell.angle_gamma   90.00
#
_symmetry.space_group_name_H-M   'P 1'
#
loop_
_entity.id
_entity.type
_entity.pdbx_description
1 polymer ?
#
loop_
_entity_poly.entity_id
_entity_poly.type
_entity_poly.pdbx_seq_one_letter_code
_entity_poly.pdbx_strand_id
1 'polypeptide(L)'
;MLSFPRSICRKYISTWRNVNPNEIQVELMQAGLSNKLFILSVPNKEPSKAFLRLYGPLRQTLAKIIDEQTILEVLTEVKLTARIYASFEEGRIEEFLNGQMLTIDEFYTEPIYKKLISKLHLLHNLQKVKPKLLTLKGNETVIISIIRDDIHSQNALIDNDKLHLVDYEFSGFNYRAYELAVIFTEKTISYTVKEPPYFKYNWEAKHYPDETEIGHFIELLI
;
A
#
# COMPACT_ATOMS: atom_id res chain seq x y z
N MET A 1 18.04 16.99 -13.34
CA MET A 1 16.87 16.47 -12.60
C MET A 1 17.09 15.03 -12.09
N LEU A 2 17.69 14.12 -12.86
CA LEU A 2 17.93 12.71 -12.44
C LEU A 2 19.16 12.48 -11.51
N SER A 3 19.95 13.52 -11.22
CA SER A 3 21.13 13.41 -10.35
C SER A 3 20.77 13.08 -8.90
N PHE A 4 19.67 13.65 -8.39
CA PHE A 4 19.23 13.46 -7.01
C PHE A 4 18.80 12.01 -6.72
N PRO A 5 17.91 11.36 -7.50
CA PRO A 5 17.58 9.94 -7.31
C PRO A 5 18.80 9.02 -7.26
N ARG A 6 19.78 9.23 -8.14
CA ARG A 6 21.02 8.44 -8.15
C ARG A 6 21.83 8.64 -6.88
N SER A 7 22.00 9.88 -6.43
CA SER A 7 22.76 10.21 -5.23
C SER A 7 22.13 9.63 -3.98
N ILE A 8 20.81 9.76 -3.84
CA ILE A 8 20.10 9.35 -2.62
C ILE A 8 20.08 7.81 -2.48
N CYS A 9 19.88 7.08 -3.58
CA CYS A 9 19.95 5.61 -3.55
C CYS A 9 21.34 5.09 -3.23
N ARG A 10 22.41 5.71 -3.77
CA ARG A 10 23.80 5.36 -3.40
C ARG A 10 24.09 5.59 -1.92
N LYS A 11 23.50 6.63 -1.31
CA LYS A 11 23.69 6.94 0.11
C LYS A 11 23.11 5.85 1.00
N TYR A 12 21.87 5.41 0.71
CA TYR A 12 21.09 4.56 1.62
C TYR A 12 21.11 3.07 1.27
N ILE A 13 21.25 2.69 0.01
CA ILE A 13 21.36 1.29 -0.39
C ILE A 13 22.85 0.89 -0.34
N SER A 14 23.21 0.11 0.68
CA SER A 14 24.61 -0.23 0.98
C SER A 14 25.37 -0.85 -0.20
N THR A 15 24.73 -1.73 -0.95
CA THR A 15 25.31 -2.41 -2.13
C THR A 15 25.49 -1.48 -3.34
N TRP A 16 24.83 -0.31 -3.33
CA TRP A 16 24.88 0.67 -4.42
C TRP A 16 25.87 1.80 -4.16
N ARG A 17 26.44 1.94 -2.95
CA ARG A 17 27.35 3.03 -2.56
C ARG A 17 28.47 3.30 -3.58
N ASN A 18 29.07 2.25 -4.11
CA ASN A 18 30.21 2.32 -5.03
C ASN A 18 29.82 2.16 -6.52
N VAL A 19 28.53 2.07 -6.83
CA VAL A 19 28.06 2.03 -8.22
C VAL A 19 28.29 3.38 -8.87
N ASN A 20 28.75 3.38 -10.13
CA ASN A 20 28.88 4.61 -10.90
C ASN A 20 27.48 5.21 -11.10
N PRO A 21 27.23 6.50 -10.77
CA PRO A 21 25.92 7.11 -10.93
C PRO A 21 25.31 6.94 -12.33
N ASN A 22 26.13 6.91 -13.39
CA ASN A 22 25.65 6.76 -14.75
C ASN A 22 25.17 5.34 -15.09
N GLU A 23 25.56 4.33 -14.31
CA GLU A 23 25.07 2.95 -14.43
C GLU A 23 23.70 2.76 -13.76
N ILE A 24 23.29 3.69 -12.90
CA ILE A 24 21.97 3.68 -12.26
C ILE A 24 20.96 4.23 -13.25
N GLN A 25 20.14 3.32 -13.77
CA GLN A 25 19.00 3.67 -14.61
C GLN A 25 17.90 4.25 -13.73
N VAL A 26 17.21 5.28 -14.24
CA VAL A 26 16.15 5.98 -13.51
C VAL A 26 14.97 6.12 -14.44
N GLU A 27 13.83 5.57 -14.01
CA GLU A 27 12.55 5.68 -14.69
C GLU A 27 11.60 6.49 -13.81
N LEU A 28 11.00 7.54 -14.38
CA LEU A 28 9.96 8.31 -13.71
C LEU A 28 8.61 7.66 -14.00
N MET A 29 7.87 7.29 -12.96
CA MET A 29 6.50 6.84 -13.13
C MET A 29 5.56 8.05 -13.23
N GLN A 30 4.50 7.93 -14.04
CA GLN A 30 3.40 8.89 -13.97
C GLN A 30 2.83 8.84 -12.55
N ALA A 31 2.91 9.96 -11.84
CA ALA A 31 2.45 10.06 -10.46
C ALA A 31 1.55 11.29 -10.32
N GLY A 32 0.59 11.21 -9.40
CA GLY A 32 -0.33 12.30 -9.10
C GLY A 32 0.34 13.50 -8.43
N LEU A 33 -0.47 14.46 -7.97
CA LEU A 33 0.04 15.68 -7.33
C LEU A 33 0.71 15.42 -5.97
N SER A 34 0.44 14.27 -5.34
CA SER A 34 0.85 13.95 -3.97
C SER A 34 2.29 13.46 -3.85
N ASN A 35 2.84 12.79 -4.86
CA ASN A 35 4.16 12.13 -4.79
C ASN A 35 4.86 12.13 -6.16
N LYS A 36 6.19 12.19 -6.18
CA LYS A 36 6.99 11.87 -7.38
C LYS A 36 7.62 10.48 -7.18
N LEU A 37 7.37 9.58 -8.12
CA LEU A 37 7.73 8.17 -8.01
C LEU A 37 8.80 7.80 -9.04
N PHE A 38 9.89 7.20 -8.59
CA PHE A 38 10.98 6.74 -9.45
C PHE A 38 11.27 5.27 -9.22
N ILE A 39 11.47 4.54 -10.32
CA ILE A 39 12.07 3.22 -10.29
C ILE A 39 13.56 3.41 -10.62
N LEU A 40 14.42 2.88 -9.77
CA LEU A 40 15.86 2.83 -10.02
C LEU A 40 16.29 1.39 -10.22
N SER A 41 17.17 1.15 -11.18
CA SER A 41 17.72 -0.18 -11.42
C SER A 41 19.23 -0.16 -11.63
N VAL A 42 19.88 -1.19 -11.08
CA VAL A 42 21.30 -1.49 -11.29
C VAL A 42 21.40 -2.98 -11.58
N PRO A 43 21.65 -3.38 -12.84
CA PRO A 43 21.82 -4.78 -13.19
C PRO A 43 22.92 -5.43 -12.34
N ASN A 44 22.74 -6.70 -11.96
CA ASN A 44 23.72 -7.50 -11.21
C ASN A 44 24.06 -6.98 -9.80
N LYS A 45 23.17 -6.18 -9.19
CA LYS A 45 23.22 -5.83 -7.76
C LYS A 45 22.04 -6.44 -7.01
N GLU A 46 22.21 -6.57 -5.70
CA GLU A 46 21.14 -6.94 -4.77
C GLU A 46 20.91 -5.79 -3.77
N PRO A 47 19.73 -5.15 -3.75
CA PRO A 47 18.63 -5.35 -4.70
C PRO A 47 19.01 -4.86 -6.10
N SER A 48 18.40 -5.44 -7.13
CA SER A 48 18.59 -5.03 -8.53
C SER A 48 17.73 -3.82 -8.91
N LYS A 49 16.64 -3.61 -8.17
CA LYS A 49 15.73 -2.47 -8.31
C LYS A 49 15.36 -1.88 -6.94
N ALA A 50 15.10 -0.59 -6.92
CA ALA A 50 14.57 0.12 -5.76
C ALA A 50 13.51 1.12 -6.20
N PHE A 51 12.57 1.40 -5.30
CA PHE A 51 11.49 2.33 -5.51
C PHE A 51 11.70 3.58 -4.66
N LEU A 52 11.82 4.74 -5.29
CA LEU A 52 12.01 6.01 -4.61
C LEU A 52 10.72 6.82 -4.69
N ARG A 53 10.15 7.14 -3.52
CA ARG A 53 9.00 8.03 -3.38
C ARG A 53 9.46 9.34 -2.77
N LEU A 54 9.29 10.44 -3.51
CA LEU A 54 9.49 11.79 -3.00
C LEU A 54 8.15 12.43 -2.70
N TYR A 55 8.02 12.99 -1.50
CA TYR A 55 6.78 13.57 -1.04
C TYR A 55 6.49 14.90 -1.76
N GLY A 56 5.25 15.03 -2.24
CA GLY A 56 4.74 16.26 -2.82
C GLY A 56 4.29 17.26 -1.75
N PRO A 57 4.02 18.51 -2.16
CA PRO A 57 3.68 19.60 -1.24
C PRO A 57 2.35 19.40 -0.51
N LEU A 58 1.47 18.53 -1.01
CA LEU A 58 0.14 18.29 -0.46
C LEU A 58 0.12 17.26 0.70
N ARG A 59 1.24 16.59 1.01
CA ARG A 59 1.27 15.53 2.05
C ARG A 59 0.96 16.05 3.47
N GLN A 60 1.14 17.35 3.72
CA GLN A 60 1.04 17.95 5.06
C GLN A 60 -0.39 18.36 5.48
N THR A 61 -1.41 18.15 4.65
CA THR A 61 -2.74 18.76 4.88
C THR A 61 -3.71 17.92 5.72
N LEU A 62 -3.43 16.64 5.99
CA LEU A 62 -4.32 15.79 6.79
C LEU A 62 -3.79 15.64 8.23
N ALA A 63 -4.52 16.20 9.20
CA ALA A 63 -4.26 15.97 10.61
C ALA A 63 -4.62 14.51 10.96
N LYS A 64 -3.60 13.69 11.24
CA LYS A 64 -3.78 12.29 11.64
C LYS A 64 -3.34 12.06 13.08
N ILE A 65 -4.00 11.10 13.74
CA ILE A 65 -3.64 10.64 15.09
C ILE A 65 -2.24 10.01 15.10
N ILE A 66 -1.89 9.32 14.02
CA ILE A 66 -0.61 8.66 13.80
C ILE A 66 -0.16 8.96 12.37
N ASP A 67 1.12 9.30 12.19
CA ASP A 67 1.66 9.60 10.88
C ASP A 67 1.91 8.31 10.07
N GLU A 68 1.88 8.45 8.74
CA GLU A 68 2.08 7.34 7.79
C GLU A 68 3.42 6.61 8.01
N GLN A 69 4.48 7.35 8.36
CA GLN A 69 5.82 6.78 8.50
C GLN A 69 5.88 5.83 9.71
N THR A 70 5.29 6.22 10.84
CA THR A 70 5.16 5.34 12.02
C THR A 70 4.38 4.07 11.69
N ILE A 71 3.27 4.17 10.94
CA ILE A 71 2.50 2.99 10.51
C ILE A 71 3.37 2.08 9.65
N LEU A 72 4.02 2.64 8.63
CA LEU A 72 4.84 1.88 7.69
C LEU A 72 5.98 1.12 8.36
N GLU A 73 6.65 1.72 9.35
CA GLU A 73 7.70 1.06 10.13
C GLU A 73 7.18 -0.21 10.82
N VAL A 74 6.02 -0.11 11.49
CA VAL A 74 5.38 -1.27 12.14
C VAL A 74 4.98 -2.32 11.10
N LEU A 75 4.41 -1.91 9.97
CA LEU A 75 3.99 -2.82 8.90
C LEU A 75 5.17 -3.53 8.24
N THR A 76 6.31 -2.86 8.08
CA THR A 76 7.55 -3.48 7.57
C THR A 76 8.05 -4.53 8.55
N GLU A 77 8.03 -4.28 9.86
CA GLU A 77 8.45 -5.25 10.87
C GLU A 77 7.61 -6.55 10.85
N VAL A 78 6.30 -6.43 10.61
CA VAL A 78 5.39 -7.58 10.51
C VAL A 78 5.23 -8.10 9.07
N LYS A 79 6.03 -7.60 8.12
CA LYS A 79 6.05 -8.02 6.70
C LYS A 79 4.69 -7.85 5.98
N LEU A 80 3.90 -6.85 6.36
CA LEU A 80 2.64 -6.49 5.72
C LEU A 80 2.80 -5.53 4.52
N THR A 81 3.89 -4.78 4.48
CA THR A 81 4.23 -3.86 3.39
C THR A 81 5.62 -4.16 2.82
N ALA A 82 5.99 -3.50 1.73
CA ALA A 82 7.33 -3.56 1.15
C ALA A 82 8.41 -3.21 2.18
N ARG A 83 9.60 -3.78 2.05
CA ARG A 83 10.70 -3.36 2.92
C ARG A 83 11.05 -1.90 2.64
N ILE A 84 11.24 -1.11 3.70
CA ILE A 84 11.78 0.24 3.59
C ILE A 84 13.30 0.15 3.78
N TYR A 85 14.06 0.61 2.77
CA TYR A 85 15.51 0.71 2.84
C TYR A 85 15.94 1.95 3.64
N ALA A 86 15.25 3.07 3.45
CA ALA A 86 15.47 4.29 4.21
C ALA A 86 14.27 5.24 4.09
N SER A 87 14.05 6.03 5.14
CA SER A 87 13.18 7.21 5.13
C SER A 87 13.99 8.45 5.50
N PHE A 88 13.63 9.58 4.91
CA PHE A 88 14.25 10.89 5.11
C PHE A 88 13.19 11.99 4.94
N GLU A 89 13.56 13.24 5.20
CA GLU A 89 12.63 14.36 5.27
C GLU A 89 11.79 14.52 3.99
N GLU A 90 12.42 14.40 2.83
CA GLU A 90 11.79 14.63 1.53
C GLU A 90 11.20 13.36 0.87
N GLY A 91 11.38 12.17 1.45
CA GLY A 91 10.98 10.94 0.80
C GLY A 91 11.40 9.64 1.49
N ARG A 92 11.19 8.54 0.79
CA ARG A 92 11.61 7.20 1.23
C ARG A 92 12.06 6.34 0.05
N ILE A 93 12.90 5.36 0.35
CA ILE A 93 13.35 4.32 -0.57
C ILE A 93 12.79 2.99 -0.08
N GLU A 94 12.04 2.35 -0.95
CA GLU A 94 11.30 1.11 -0.72
C GLU A 94 11.87 0.00 -1.62
N GLU A 95 11.63 -1.24 -1.22
CA GLU A 95 11.75 -2.41 -2.07
C GLU A 95 10.87 -2.25 -3.30
N PHE A 96 11.44 -2.50 -4.48
CA PHE A 96 10.66 -2.56 -5.69
C PHE A 96 9.93 -3.90 -5.75
N LEU A 97 8.60 -3.86 -5.77
CA LEU A 97 7.76 -5.03 -5.93
C LEU A 97 7.57 -5.30 -7.43
N ASN A 98 8.01 -6.46 -7.93
CA ASN A 98 7.88 -6.82 -9.35
C ASN A 98 6.47 -7.32 -9.73
N GLY A 99 5.46 -7.02 -8.91
CA GLY A 99 4.11 -7.49 -9.11
C GLY A 99 3.33 -6.72 -10.17
N GLN A 100 2.28 -7.35 -10.68
CA GLN A 100 1.32 -6.72 -11.59
C GLN A 100 0.13 -6.18 -10.80
N MET A 101 -0.38 -5.01 -11.18
CA MET A 101 -1.61 -4.47 -10.60
C MET A 101 -2.79 -5.38 -10.95
N LEU A 102 -3.64 -5.64 -9.96
CA LEU A 102 -4.83 -6.43 -10.17
C LEU A 102 -5.91 -5.58 -10.86
N THR A 103 -6.57 -6.17 -11.83
CA THR A 103 -7.85 -5.65 -12.31
C THR A 103 -8.92 -5.81 -11.24
N ILE A 104 -9.99 -5.05 -11.37
CA ILE A 104 -11.16 -5.22 -10.50
C ILE A 104 -11.72 -6.65 -10.56
N ASP A 105 -11.60 -7.35 -11.71
CA ASP A 105 -12.10 -8.73 -11.85
C ASP A 105 -11.24 -9.71 -11.06
N GLU A 106 -9.93 -9.55 -11.11
CA GLU A 106 -8.98 -10.42 -10.40
C GLU A 106 -9.01 -10.18 -8.89
N PHE A 107 -9.14 -8.92 -8.45
CA PHE A 107 -9.04 -8.54 -7.04
C PHE A 107 -10.10 -9.19 -6.14
N TYR A 108 -11.32 -9.37 -6.65
CA TYR A 108 -12.44 -9.97 -5.91
C TYR A 108 -12.63 -11.47 -6.16
N THR A 109 -11.67 -12.13 -6.82
CA THR A 109 -11.68 -13.59 -6.91
C THR A 109 -11.39 -14.23 -5.56
N GLU A 110 -12.01 -15.37 -5.27
CA GLU A 110 -11.86 -16.07 -3.98
C GLU A 110 -10.40 -16.27 -3.54
N PRO A 111 -9.43 -16.65 -4.41
CA PRO A 111 -8.04 -16.82 -4.00
C PRO A 111 -7.37 -15.52 -3.53
N ILE A 112 -7.60 -14.41 -4.25
CA ILE A 112 -7.05 -13.10 -3.89
C ILE A 112 -7.74 -12.58 -2.63
N TYR A 113 -9.04 -12.74 -2.57
CA TYR A 113 -9.87 -12.27 -1.47
C TYR A 113 -9.48 -12.94 -0.13
N LYS A 114 -9.22 -14.26 -0.13
CA LYS A 114 -8.68 -14.97 1.05
C LYS A 114 -7.31 -14.44 1.50
N LYS A 115 -6.42 -14.11 0.55
CA LYS A 115 -5.11 -13.49 0.86
C LYS A 115 -5.28 -12.09 1.44
N LEU A 116 -6.24 -11.31 0.93
CA LEU A 116 -6.59 -9.99 1.47
C LEU A 116 -7.09 -10.11 2.92
N ILE A 117 -8.03 -11.01 3.19
CA ILE A 117 -8.57 -11.25 4.53
C ILE A 117 -7.46 -11.63 5.52
N SER A 118 -6.55 -12.50 5.13
CA SER A 118 -5.41 -12.89 5.98
C SER A 118 -4.54 -11.68 6.37
N LYS A 119 -4.34 -10.73 5.45
CA LYS A 119 -3.61 -9.48 5.74
C LYS A 119 -4.41 -8.53 6.62
N LEU A 120 -5.72 -8.39 6.37
CA LEU A 120 -6.62 -7.57 7.17
C LEU A 120 -6.68 -8.07 8.60
N HIS A 121 -6.81 -9.38 8.81
CA HIS A 121 -6.82 -9.99 10.13
C HIS A 121 -5.56 -9.62 10.93
N LEU A 122 -4.37 -9.70 10.30
CA LEU A 122 -3.12 -9.30 10.94
C LEU A 122 -3.07 -7.79 11.22
N LEU A 123 -3.49 -6.95 10.27
CA LEU A 123 -3.53 -5.49 10.42
C LEU A 123 -4.46 -5.06 11.56
N HIS A 124 -5.66 -5.62 11.58
CA HIS A 124 -6.69 -5.36 12.59
C HIS A 124 -6.24 -5.76 13.99
N ASN A 125 -5.46 -6.83 14.11
CA ASN A 125 -4.93 -7.31 15.38
C ASN A 125 -3.52 -6.79 15.69
N LEU A 126 -2.98 -5.84 14.91
CA LEU A 126 -1.61 -5.35 15.07
C LEU A 126 -1.34 -4.75 16.45
N GLN A 127 -2.35 -4.14 17.08
CA GLN A 127 -2.26 -3.64 18.47
C GLN A 127 -1.93 -4.76 19.47
N LYS A 128 -2.43 -5.99 19.26
CA LYS A 128 -2.11 -7.15 20.12
C LYS A 128 -0.67 -7.62 19.92
N VAL A 129 -0.17 -7.52 18.68
CA VAL A 129 1.19 -7.93 18.29
C VAL A 129 2.23 -6.87 18.71
N LYS A 130 1.86 -5.59 18.66
CA LYS A 130 2.73 -4.42 18.91
C LYS A 130 2.06 -3.40 19.85
N PRO A 131 1.72 -3.80 21.10
CA PRO A 131 0.92 -2.95 21.99
C PRO A 131 1.59 -1.63 22.36
N LYS A 132 2.91 -1.65 22.57
CA LYS A 132 3.69 -0.46 22.96
C LYS A 132 3.68 0.67 21.92
N LEU A 133 3.47 0.34 20.65
CA LEU A 133 3.49 1.30 19.54
C LEU A 133 2.08 1.79 19.19
N LEU A 134 1.03 1.06 19.59
CA LEU A 134 -0.32 1.23 19.09
C LEU A 134 -1.38 1.28 20.20
N THR A 135 -1.03 1.81 21.38
CA THR A 135 -1.99 1.92 22.49
C THR A 135 -2.93 3.10 22.25
N LEU A 136 -4.18 2.83 21.90
CA LEU A 136 -5.27 3.77 22.12
C LEU A 136 -5.70 3.68 23.59
N LYS A 137 -5.75 4.81 24.30
CA LYS A 137 -6.36 4.84 25.64
C LYS A 137 -7.89 4.74 25.49
N GLY A 138 -8.43 3.53 25.63
CA GLY A 138 -9.87 3.29 25.57
C GLY A 138 -10.21 1.83 25.87
N ASN A 139 -11.33 1.61 26.56
CA ASN A 139 -11.76 0.28 27.01
C ASN A 139 -12.00 -0.68 25.85
N GLU A 140 -11.66 -1.93 26.12
CA GLU A 140 -11.75 -3.12 25.28
C GLU A 140 -13.07 -3.20 24.48
N THR A 141 -13.01 -2.91 23.17
CA THR A 141 -13.84 -3.60 22.19
C THR A 141 -13.19 -3.52 20.81
N VAL A 142 -13.31 -4.61 20.07
CA VAL A 142 -12.69 -5.02 18.79
C VAL A 142 -13.06 -4.09 17.59
N ILE A 143 -13.47 -2.85 17.86
CA ILE A 143 -14.13 -1.96 16.90
C ILE A 143 -13.12 -1.03 16.20
N ILE A 144 -12.11 -0.52 16.92
CA ILE A 144 -11.15 0.45 16.38
C ILE A 144 -9.75 -0.18 16.28
N SER A 145 -9.16 -0.15 15.10
CA SER A 145 -7.78 -0.60 14.85
C SER A 145 -7.11 0.25 13.78
N ILE A 146 -5.84 -0.03 13.48
CA ILE A 146 -5.28 0.47 12.22
C ILE A 146 -6.07 -0.17 11.08
N ILE A 147 -6.53 0.67 10.15
CA ILE A 147 -7.09 0.28 8.87
C ILE A 147 -6.29 0.95 7.75
N ARG A 148 -6.44 0.47 6.52
CA ARG A 148 -5.79 1.05 5.34
C ARG A 148 -6.51 2.29 4.81
N ASP A 149 -7.84 2.30 4.92
CA ASP A 149 -8.75 3.36 4.48
C ASP A 149 -8.81 3.61 2.96
N ASP A 150 -8.12 2.78 2.16
CA ASP A 150 -8.00 2.93 0.71
C ASP A 150 -7.72 1.58 0.02
N ILE A 151 -8.59 0.59 0.25
CA ILE A 151 -8.43 -0.76 -0.31
C ILE A 151 -9.24 -0.89 -1.61
N HIS A 152 -8.53 -0.93 -2.72
CA HIS A 152 -9.07 -1.19 -4.04
C HIS A 152 -8.02 -1.87 -4.93
N SER A 153 -8.43 -2.30 -6.13
CA SER A 153 -7.60 -3.15 -7.00
C SER A 153 -6.28 -2.49 -7.45
N GLN A 154 -6.23 -1.15 -7.57
CA GLN A 154 -5.01 -0.45 -7.99
C GLN A 154 -3.97 -0.32 -6.85
N ASN A 155 -4.38 -0.51 -5.60
CA ASN A 155 -3.49 -0.57 -4.43
C ASN A 155 -3.07 -2.00 -4.07
N ALA A 156 -3.23 -2.93 -5.02
CA ALA A 156 -2.92 -4.34 -4.86
C ALA A 156 -2.10 -4.88 -6.04
N LEU A 157 -0.96 -5.48 -5.71
CA LEU A 157 -0.05 -6.09 -6.66
C LEU A 157 0.01 -7.60 -6.40
N ILE A 158 0.08 -8.40 -7.46
CA ILE A 158 0.35 -9.84 -7.37
C ILE A 158 1.74 -10.14 -7.94
N ASP A 159 2.58 -10.82 -7.15
CA ASP A 159 3.92 -11.28 -7.56
C ASP A 159 4.09 -12.74 -7.14
N ASN A 160 4.19 -13.67 -8.10
CA ASN A 160 4.38 -15.11 -7.83
C ASN A 160 3.39 -15.66 -6.77
N ASP A 161 2.09 -15.42 -6.95
CA ASP A 161 0.98 -15.78 -6.02
C ASP A 161 1.02 -15.06 -4.65
N LYS A 162 1.95 -14.14 -4.44
CA LYS A 162 2.01 -13.30 -3.24
C LYS A 162 1.25 -11.99 -3.49
N LEU A 163 0.22 -11.77 -2.69
CA LEU A 163 -0.48 -10.49 -2.65
C LEU A 163 0.38 -9.46 -1.91
N HIS A 164 0.58 -8.32 -2.53
CA HIS A 164 1.20 -7.14 -1.96
C HIS A 164 0.20 -6.00 -1.94
N LEU A 165 0.08 -5.34 -0.79
CA LEU A 165 -0.77 -4.19 -0.60
C LEU A 165 0.14 -2.96 -0.52
N VAL A 166 -0.14 -1.94 -1.32
CA VAL A 166 0.67 -0.72 -1.46
C VAL A 166 -0.17 0.52 -1.25
N ASP A 167 0.51 1.63 -0.97
CA ASP A 167 -0.10 2.90 -0.58
C ASP A 167 -0.84 2.85 0.76
N TYR A 168 -0.19 3.39 1.80
CA TYR A 168 -0.74 3.47 3.16
C TYR A 168 -0.98 4.93 3.54
N GLU A 169 -1.08 5.81 2.55
CA GLU A 169 -1.17 7.26 2.77
C GLU A 169 -2.48 7.70 3.40
N PHE A 170 -3.50 6.85 3.50
CA PHE A 170 -4.73 7.11 4.26
C PHE A 170 -4.87 6.26 5.52
N SER A 171 -3.89 5.38 5.78
CA SER A 171 -3.96 4.46 6.91
C SER A 171 -3.91 5.20 8.25
N GLY A 172 -4.62 4.66 9.24
CA GLY A 172 -4.77 5.27 10.55
C GLY A 172 -5.72 4.47 11.44
N PHE A 173 -5.90 4.94 12.69
CA PHE A 173 -6.89 4.36 13.58
C PHE A 173 -8.31 4.74 13.13
N ASN A 174 -9.14 3.74 12.88
CA ASN A 174 -10.54 3.93 12.55
C ASN A 174 -11.36 2.66 12.87
N TYR A 175 -12.67 2.73 12.67
CA TYR A 175 -13.59 1.61 12.77
C TYR A 175 -13.27 0.55 11.71
N ARG A 176 -13.10 -0.72 12.10
CA ARG A 176 -12.89 -1.83 11.15
C ARG A 176 -14.00 -1.93 10.12
N ALA A 177 -15.25 -1.69 10.57
CA ALA A 177 -16.42 -1.68 9.70
C ALA A 177 -16.34 -0.63 8.58
N TYR A 178 -15.64 0.48 8.79
CA TYR A 178 -15.41 1.48 7.75
C TYR A 178 -14.55 0.89 6.62
N GLU A 179 -13.46 0.20 6.95
CA GLU A 179 -12.62 -0.46 5.94
C GLU A 179 -13.39 -1.52 5.16
N LEU A 180 -14.28 -2.26 5.83
CA LEU A 180 -15.15 -3.24 5.15
C LEU A 180 -16.11 -2.56 4.17
N ALA A 181 -16.74 -1.47 4.60
CA ALA A 181 -17.62 -0.68 3.74
C ALA A 181 -16.86 -0.18 2.51
N VAL A 182 -15.63 0.33 2.66
CA VAL A 182 -14.77 0.74 1.54
C VAL A 182 -14.53 -0.42 0.58
N ILE A 183 -14.10 -1.59 1.06
CA ILE A 183 -13.85 -2.77 0.22
C ILE A 183 -15.10 -3.16 -0.58
N PHE A 184 -16.28 -3.15 0.06
CA PHE A 184 -17.53 -3.52 -0.60
C PHE A 184 -17.98 -2.48 -1.61
N THR A 185 -17.83 -1.18 -1.31
CA THR A 185 -18.11 -0.10 -2.25
C THR A 185 -17.16 -0.15 -3.45
N GLU A 186 -15.86 -0.39 -3.24
CA GLU A 186 -14.83 -0.49 -4.28
C GLU A 186 -15.04 -1.68 -5.22
N LYS A 187 -15.84 -2.69 -4.84
CA LYS A 187 -16.27 -3.77 -5.76
C LYS A 187 -17.12 -3.24 -6.91
N THR A 188 -17.74 -2.08 -6.73
CA THR A 188 -18.68 -1.47 -7.69
C THR A 188 -18.03 -0.42 -8.60
N ILE A 189 -16.77 -0.02 -8.36
CA ILE A 189 -16.13 1.09 -9.08
C ILE A 189 -14.94 0.58 -9.89
N SER A 190 -14.95 0.85 -11.20
CA SER A 190 -13.82 0.55 -12.08
C SER A 190 -13.11 1.83 -12.52
N TYR A 191 -11.81 1.86 -12.27
CA TYR A 191 -10.91 2.96 -12.61
C TYR A 191 -10.06 2.70 -13.88
N THR A 192 -10.37 1.64 -14.65
CA THR A 192 -9.62 1.30 -15.87
C THR A 192 -10.15 2.00 -17.13
N VAL A 193 -11.12 2.91 -16.96
CA VAL A 193 -11.75 3.65 -18.05
C VAL A 193 -10.78 4.73 -18.57
N LYS A 194 -10.45 4.67 -19.86
CA LYS A 194 -9.49 5.59 -20.49
C LYS A 194 -10.09 6.93 -20.92
N GLU A 195 -11.41 6.98 -21.03
CA GLU A 195 -12.15 8.17 -21.45
C GLU A 195 -12.79 8.87 -20.24
N PRO A 196 -12.96 10.22 -20.28
CA PRO A 196 -13.67 10.95 -19.23
C PRO A 196 -15.03 10.32 -18.89
N PRO A 197 -15.39 10.19 -17.60
CA PRO A 197 -14.74 10.79 -16.42
C PRO A 197 -13.59 9.95 -15.82
N TYR A 198 -13.05 8.97 -16.56
CA TYR A 198 -11.95 8.05 -16.17
C TYR A 198 -12.31 7.00 -15.12
N PHE A 199 -13.59 6.90 -14.76
CA PHE A 199 -14.14 5.83 -13.94
C PHE A 199 -15.52 5.44 -14.45
N LYS A 200 -15.99 4.26 -14.07
CA LYS A 200 -17.39 3.85 -14.22
C LYS A 200 -17.86 3.08 -13.01
N TYR A 201 -19.12 3.27 -12.66
CA TYR A 201 -19.82 2.35 -11.78
C TYR A 201 -20.21 1.11 -12.58
N ASN A 202 -19.92 -0.06 -12.04
CA ASN A 202 -20.21 -1.34 -12.67
C ASN A 202 -21.49 -1.96 -12.09
N TRP A 203 -22.60 -1.23 -12.17
CA TRP A 203 -23.89 -1.65 -11.62
C TRP A 203 -24.43 -2.95 -12.24
N GLU A 204 -24.02 -3.28 -13.47
CA GLU A 204 -24.57 -4.41 -14.24
C GLU A 204 -23.73 -5.70 -14.15
N ALA A 205 -22.43 -5.63 -13.84
CA ALA A 205 -21.56 -6.82 -13.82
C ALA A 205 -20.92 -7.12 -12.44
N LYS A 206 -21.04 -6.24 -11.44
CA LYS A 206 -20.54 -6.46 -10.08
C LYS A 206 -21.44 -5.82 -9.06
N HIS A 207 -22.42 -6.59 -8.60
CA HIS A 207 -23.27 -6.21 -7.51
C HIS A 207 -22.39 -5.91 -6.28
N TYR A 208 -22.74 -4.83 -5.59
CA TYR A 208 -22.39 -4.69 -4.18
C TYR A 208 -22.65 -6.03 -3.50
N PRO A 209 -21.73 -6.53 -2.65
CA PRO A 209 -21.83 -7.89 -2.17
C PRO A 209 -23.14 -8.11 -1.43
N ASP A 210 -23.81 -9.23 -1.69
CA ASP A 210 -25.06 -9.56 -1.01
C ASP A 210 -24.81 -9.98 0.45
N GLU A 211 -25.89 -10.18 1.23
CA GLU A 211 -25.78 -10.55 2.64
C GLU A 211 -25.01 -11.87 2.85
N THR A 212 -25.05 -12.79 1.88
CA THR A 212 -24.34 -14.07 1.94
C THR A 212 -22.85 -13.85 1.72
N GLU A 213 -22.47 -13.09 0.69
CA GLU A 213 -21.08 -12.73 0.40
C GLU A 213 -20.46 -11.93 1.56
N ILE A 214 -21.20 -10.97 2.12
CA ILE A 214 -20.78 -10.18 3.29
C ILE A 214 -20.61 -11.09 4.50
N GLY A 215 -21.59 -11.96 4.77
CA GLY A 215 -21.53 -12.91 5.89
C GLY A 215 -20.30 -13.81 5.79
N HIS A 216 -20.05 -14.38 4.62
CA HIS A 216 -18.88 -15.23 4.38
C HIS A 216 -17.56 -14.47 4.55
N PHE A 217 -17.48 -13.21 4.10
CA PHE A 217 -16.29 -12.39 4.32
C PHE A 217 -16.01 -12.16 5.80
N ILE A 218 -17.05 -11.80 6.56
CA ILE A 218 -16.94 -11.52 7.98
C ILE A 218 -16.52 -12.79 8.74
N GLU A 219 -17.09 -13.95 8.40
CA GLU A 219 -16.71 -15.25 8.98
C GLU A 219 -15.23 -15.58 8.79
N LEU A 220 -14.67 -15.26 7.62
CA LEU A 220 -13.25 -15.50 7.34
C LEU A 220 -12.31 -14.49 8.05
N LEU A 221 -12.83 -13.32 8.44
CA LEU A 221 -12.03 -12.24 9.02
C LEU A 221 -11.88 -12.34 10.56
N ILE A 222 -12.89 -12.88 11.24
CA ILE A 222 -12.93 -13.03 12.72
C ILE A 222 -11.99 -14.15 13.16
#